data_AF-A0A9D3Q0E8-F1
#
_entry.id   AF-A0A9D3Q0E8-F1
#
_cell.length_a   1.000
_cell.length_b   1.000
_cell.length_c   1.000
_cell.angle_alpha   90.00
_cell.angle_beta   90.00
_cell.angle_gamma   90.00
#
_symmetry.space_group_name_H-M   'P 1'
#
loop_
_entity.id
_entity.type
_entity.pdbx_description
1 polymer ?
#
loop_
_entity_poly.entity_id
_entity_poly.type
_entity_poly.pdbx_seq_one_letter_code
_entity_poly.pdbx_strand_id
1 'polypeptide(L)'
;MWRILLIWILSRTFTVSHADMKVRLVNGTSVCSGRVEVFHLGKWGTVCDDMWDLRHAQVVCSELGCGQPLSAPIMAYFFPGKGPIWMLKPACRDGEQSLVNCIRQPLGFVNCKHEEDASVVCAVTGVSVPRWTVALVVMLVLFILVLLGISWFFYRRSKIKELESSHRVCESNIYTDIRLQ
;
A
#
# COMPACT_ATOMS: atom_id res chain seq x y z
N MET A 1 -22.95 -8.16 56.58
CA MET A 1 -23.20 -7.37 55.35
C MET A 1 -21.93 -7.16 54.52
N TRP A 2 -21.14 -8.22 54.26
CA TRP A 2 -19.87 -8.13 53.50
C TRP A 2 -19.79 -9.16 52.35
N ARG A 3 -20.94 -9.69 51.89
CA ARG A 3 -21.01 -10.74 50.86
C ARG A 3 -21.48 -10.28 49.48
N ILE A 4 -21.67 -8.98 49.26
CA ILE A 4 -22.15 -8.44 47.97
C ILE A 4 -21.05 -7.71 47.19
N LEU A 5 -19.89 -7.43 47.80
CA LEU A 5 -18.76 -6.76 47.14
C LEU A 5 -17.78 -7.70 46.39
N LEU A 6 -17.92 -9.02 46.50
CA LEU A 6 -17.08 -9.96 45.74
C LEU A 6 -17.70 -10.41 44.41
N ILE A 7 -18.99 -10.15 44.19
CA ILE A 7 -19.66 -10.50 42.93
C ILE A 7 -19.30 -9.50 41.82
N TRP A 8 -18.92 -8.26 42.17
CA TRP A 8 -18.47 -7.24 41.20
C TRP A 8 -17.05 -7.47 40.65
N ILE A 9 -16.26 -8.39 41.21
CA ILE A 9 -14.92 -8.73 40.71
C ILE A 9 -14.95 -9.94 39.76
N LEU A 10 -16.02 -10.75 39.79
CA LEU A 10 -16.17 -11.94 38.94
C LEU A 10 -17.18 -11.76 37.79
N SER A 11 -17.95 -10.69 37.78
CA SER A 11 -18.73 -10.26 36.61
C SER A 11 -17.94 -9.29 35.71
N ARG A 12 -16.66 -9.59 35.44
CA ARG A 12 -16.15 -9.28 34.09
C ARG A 12 -16.90 -10.21 33.16
N THR A 13 -18.08 -9.76 32.74
CA THR A 13 -18.69 -10.21 31.51
C THR A 13 -17.57 -10.34 30.50
N PHE A 14 -17.31 -11.57 30.06
CA PHE A 14 -16.54 -11.81 28.86
C PHE A 14 -17.40 -11.28 27.72
N THR A 15 -17.47 -9.96 27.58
CA THR A 15 -17.90 -9.34 26.35
C THR A 15 -16.83 -9.75 25.36
N VAL A 16 -17.10 -10.78 24.55
CA VAL A 16 -16.41 -10.91 23.27
C VAL A 16 -16.70 -9.59 22.58
N SER A 17 -15.73 -8.69 22.60
CA SER A 17 -15.83 -7.46 21.85
C SER A 17 -16.02 -7.88 20.40
N HIS A 18 -17.09 -7.40 19.75
CA HIS A 18 -17.22 -7.44 18.29
C HIS A 18 -16.03 -6.74 17.57
N ALA A 19 -15.07 -6.19 18.32
CA ALA A 19 -13.93 -5.40 17.89
C ALA A 19 -12.70 -6.21 17.39
N ASP A 20 -12.75 -7.54 17.34
CA ASP A 20 -11.60 -8.34 16.86
C ASP A 20 -11.86 -9.11 15.55
N MET A 21 -12.93 -8.81 14.83
CA MET A 21 -13.17 -9.38 13.50
C MET A 21 -12.21 -8.71 12.50
N LYS A 22 -11.31 -9.50 11.89
CA LYS A 22 -10.23 -9.01 11.02
C LYS A 22 -10.15 -9.84 9.75
N VAL A 23 -9.85 -9.18 8.63
CA VAL A 23 -9.55 -9.83 7.34
C VAL A 23 -8.08 -9.61 7.01
N ARG A 24 -7.43 -10.61 6.41
CA ARG A 24 -6.07 -10.48 5.87
C ARG A 24 -5.91 -11.27 4.58
N LEU A 25 -4.92 -10.85 3.79
CA LEU A 25 -4.49 -11.56 2.59
C LEU A 25 -3.14 -12.24 2.84
N VAL A 26 -3.02 -13.49 2.42
CA VAL A 26 -1.82 -14.32 2.64
C VAL A 26 -1.36 -14.94 1.31
N ASN A 27 -0.05 -15.15 1.16
CA ASN A 27 0.59 -15.78 -0.01
C ASN A 27 0.37 -15.08 -1.37
N GLY A 28 -0.07 -13.82 -1.38
CA GLY A 28 -0.14 -13.03 -2.60
C GLY A 28 1.18 -12.39 -3.00
N THR A 29 1.19 -11.81 -4.20
CA THR A 29 2.32 -11.06 -4.77
C THR A 29 2.40 -9.62 -4.25
N SER A 30 1.36 -9.14 -3.56
CA SER A 30 1.27 -7.78 -3.03
C SER A 30 0.44 -7.77 -1.74
N VAL A 31 0.39 -6.63 -1.04
CA VAL A 31 -0.51 -6.44 0.11
C VAL A 31 -2.00 -6.45 -0.26
N CYS A 32 -2.31 -6.35 -1.56
CA CYS A 32 -3.67 -6.28 -2.11
C CYS A 32 -4.00 -7.49 -3.00
N SER A 33 -3.28 -8.59 -2.82
CA SER A 33 -3.59 -9.88 -3.43
C SER A 33 -3.29 -11.00 -2.45
N GLY A 34 -4.02 -12.12 -2.54
CA GLY A 34 -3.76 -13.30 -1.72
C GLY A 34 -4.99 -14.12 -1.40
N ARG A 35 -4.76 -15.23 -0.71
CA ARG A 35 -5.80 -16.05 -0.09
C ARG A 35 -6.47 -15.24 1.02
N VAL A 36 -7.80 -15.30 1.07
CA VAL A 36 -8.58 -14.58 2.08
C VAL A 36 -8.62 -15.39 3.37
N GLU A 37 -8.15 -14.78 4.46
CA GLU A 37 -8.30 -15.33 5.80
C GLU A 37 -9.09 -14.37 6.69
N VAL A 38 -10.00 -14.92 7.49
CA VAL A 38 -10.87 -14.16 8.39
C VAL A 38 -10.65 -14.64 9.82
N PHE A 39 -10.52 -13.70 10.74
CA PHE A 39 -10.52 -13.96 12.17
C PHE A 39 -11.94 -13.95 12.71
N HIS A 40 -12.43 -15.13 13.09
CA HIS A 40 -13.77 -15.33 13.61
C HIS A 40 -13.73 -16.32 14.78
N LEU A 41 -14.48 -16.06 15.85
CA LEU A 41 -14.53 -16.90 17.07
C LEU A 41 -13.14 -17.21 17.67
N GLY A 42 -12.23 -16.22 17.64
CA GLY A 42 -10.89 -16.34 18.24
C GLY A 42 -9.87 -17.10 17.40
N LYS A 43 -10.19 -17.46 16.15
CA LYS A 43 -9.30 -18.21 15.26
C LYS A 43 -9.27 -17.61 13.86
N TRP A 44 -8.09 -17.67 13.23
CA TRP A 44 -7.97 -17.46 11.78
C TRP A 44 -8.47 -18.70 11.05
N GLY A 45 -9.18 -18.48 9.96
CA GLY A 45 -9.62 -19.53 9.03
C GLY A 45 -9.72 -18.99 7.61
N THR A 46 -9.82 -19.90 6.65
CA THR A 46 -9.93 -19.58 5.23
C THR A 46 -11.38 -19.43 4.82
N VAL A 47 -11.64 -19.00 3.59
CA VAL A 47 -12.99 -18.82 3.05
C VAL A 47 -13.18 -19.84 1.92
N CYS A 48 -14.31 -20.54 1.89
CA CYS A 48 -14.63 -21.43 0.78
C CYS A 48 -14.99 -20.64 -0.49
N ASP A 49 -14.64 -21.17 -1.66
CA ASP A 49 -14.92 -20.57 -2.96
C ASP A 49 -16.34 -20.85 -3.50
N ASP A 50 -17.12 -21.67 -2.81
CA ASP A 50 -18.55 -21.84 -3.06
C ASP A 50 -19.28 -20.47 -2.98
N MET A 51 -19.85 -20.05 -4.11
CA MET A 51 -20.50 -18.73 -4.29
C MET A 51 -19.55 -17.53 -4.20
N TRP A 52 -18.24 -17.76 -4.24
CA TRP A 52 -17.25 -16.69 -4.26
C TRP A 52 -17.23 -15.95 -5.60
N ASP A 53 -17.33 -14.63 -5.53
CA ASP A 53 -17.44 -13.79 -6.72
C ASP A 53 -16.88 -12.38 -6.48
N LEU A 54 -16.97 -11.53 -7.52
CA LEU A 54 -16.49 -10.16 -7.46
C LEU A 54 -17.21 -9.30 -6.42
N ARG A 55 -18.44 -9.64 -5.99
CA ARG A 55 -19.15 -8.89 -4.95
C ARG A 55 -18.51 -9.13 -3.59
N HIS A 56 -18.11 -10.36 -3.31
CA HIS A 56 -17.32 -10.67 -2.10
C HIS A 56 -15.93 -10.04 -2.16
N ALA A 57 -15.27 -10.13 -3.32
CA ALA A 57 -13.97 -9.48 -3.50
C ALA A 57 -14.04 -7.95 -3.32
N GLN A 58 -15.13 -7.30 -3.74
CA GLN A 58 -15.35 -5.87 -3.51
C GLN A 58 -15.30 -5.53 -2.02
N VAL A 59 -15.98 -6.31 -1.19
CA VAL A 59 -16.02 -6.08 0.27
C VAL A 59 -14.61 -6.21 0.84
N VAL A 60 -13.87 -7.27 0.48
CA VAL A 60 -12.50 -7.49 0.94
C VAL A 60 -11.56 -6.36 0.50
N CYS A 61 -11.58 -5.99 -0.78
CA CYS A 61 -10.72 -4.93 -1.32
C CYS A 61 -11.04 -3.58 -0.69
N SER A 62 -12.31 -3.30 -0.39
CA SER A 62 -12.73 -2.06 0.28
C SER A 62 -12.33 -2.05 1.76
N GLU A 63 -12.56 -3.16 2.48
CA GLU A 63 -12.21 -3.33 3.91
C GLU A 63 -10.70 -3.19 4.15
N LEU A 64 -9.88 -3.64 3.20
CA LEU A 64 -8.43 -3.55 3.25
C LEU A 64 -7.84 -2.25 2.66
N GLY A 65 -8.68 -1.34 2.13
CA GLY A 65 -8.21 -0.11 1.50
C GLY A 65 -7.41 -0.35 0.21
N CYS A 66 -7.67 -1.47 -0.46
CA CYS A 66 -6.94 -1.95 -1.63
C CYS A 66 -7.62 -1.60 -2.96
N GLY A 67 -8.59 -0.67 -2.97
CA GLY A 67 -9.26 -0.20 -4.18
C GLY A 67 -10.34 -1.14 -4.69
N GLN A 68 -10.52 -1.18 -6.01
CA GLN A 68 -11.54 -2.00 -6.67
C GLN A 68 -11.06 -3.44 -6.84
N PRO A 69 -11.94 -4.46 -6.80
CA PRO A 69 -11.58 -5.83 -7.09
C PRO A 69 -11.26 -5.99 -8.58
N LEU A 70 -10.15 -6.68 -8.89
CA LEU A 70 -9.80 -7.08 -10.25
C LEU A 70 -10.24 -8.51 -10.54
N SER A 71 -10.10 -9.40 -9.56
CA SER A 71 -10.55 -10.78 -9.68
C SER A 71 -10.87 -11.42 -8.32
N ALA A 72 -11.65 -12.49 -8.39
CA ALA A 72 -12.03 -13.34 -7.26
C ALA A 72 -11.58 -14.79 -7.54
N PRO A 73 -10.27 -15.11 -7.49
CA PRO A 73 -9.80 -16.45 -7.81
C PRO A 73 -10.33 -17.51 -6.85
N ILE A 74 -10.54 -18.71 -7.39
CA ILE A 74 -11.06 -19.91 -6.71
C ILE A 74 -9.98 -21.01 -6.73
N MET A 75 -10.32 -22.20 -6.21
CA MET A 75 -9.49 -23.40 -6.24
C MET A 75 -8.09 -23.21 -5.64
N ALA A 76 -8.02 -22.54 -4.48
CA ALA A 76 -6.77 -22.32 -3.75
C ALA A 76 -5.66 -21.67 -4.60
N TYR A 77 -6.02 -20.71 -5.46
CA TYR A 77 -5.09 -20.01 -6.36
C TYR A 77 -3.83 -19.49 -5.65
N PHE A 78 -3.96 -18.95 -4.44
CA PHE A 78 -2.84 -18.54 -3.58
C PHE A 78 -2.45 -19.58 -2.54
N PHE A 79 -2.39 -20.85 -2.97
CA PHE A 79 -2.11 -22.04 -2.18
C PHE A 79 -3.17 -22.34 -1.11
N PRO A 80 -3.38 -23.61 -0.76
CA PRO A 80 -4.27 -24.00 0.32
C PRO A 80 -3.78 -23.46 1.67
N GLY A 81 -4.73 -23.04 2.50
CA GLY A 81 -4.49 -22.66 3.88
C GLY A 81 -4.61 -23.85 4.83
N LYS A 82 -4.86 -23.53 6.11
CA LYS A 82 -5.02 -24.50 7.20
C LYS A 82 -6.04 -23.98 8.21
N GLY A 83 -6.69 -24.91 8.89
CA GLY A 83 -7.57 -24.59 10.02
C GLY A 83 -9.05 -24.60 9.64
N PRO A 84 -9.90 -23.80 10.31
CA PRO A 84 -11.32 -23.74 9.97
C PRO A 84 -11.53 -23.10 8.60
N ILE A 85 -12.57 -23.55 7.90
CA ILE A 85 -13.04 -22.99 6.63
C ILE A 85 -14.39 -22.31 6.90
N TRP A 86 -14.50 -21.04 6.54
CA TRP A 86 -15.68 -20.22 6.70
C TRP A 86 -16.52 -20.21 5.42
N MET A 87 -17.84 -20.28 5.58
CA MET A 87 -18.82 -20.16 4.51
C MET A 87 -19.46 -18.78 4.51
N LEU A 88 -19.64 -18.21 3.32
CA LEU A 88 -20.32 -16.94 3.14
C LEU A 88 -21.75 -17.12 2.63
N LYS A 89 -22.57 -16.08 2.81
CA LYS A 89 -23.88 -15.97 2.15
C LYS A 89 -23.68 -15.76 0.64
N PRO A 90 -24.62 -16.19 -0.23
CA PRO A 90 -24.51 -16.01 -1.70
C PRO A 90 -24.37 -14.55 -2.17
N ALA A 91 -24.74 -13.61 -1.32
CA ALA A 91 -24.43 -12.21 -1.49
C ALA A 91 -24.28 -11.59 -0.09
N CYS A 92 -23.16 -10.91 0.14
CA CYS A 92 -23.13 -9.84 1.12
C CYS A 92 -24.22 -8.82 0.75
N ARG A 93 -25.01 -8.33 1.70
CA ARG A 93 -26.00 -7.27 1.41
C ARG A 93 -25.26 -6.03 0.91
N ASP A 94 -25.90 -5.31 0.00
CA ASP A 94 -25.44 -3.98 -0.42
C ASP A 94 -25.29 -3.09 0.82
N GLY A 95 -24.04 -2.75 1.17
CA GLY A 95 -23.70 -1.96 2.36
C GLY A 95 -23.07 -2.73 3.53
N GLU A 96 -22.91 -4.06 3.45
CA GLU A 96 -22.05 -4.79 4.40
C GLU A 96 -20.58 -4.39 4.17
N GLN A 97 -20.03 -3.61 5.10
CA GLN A 97 -18.66 -3.09 5.02
C GLN A 97 -17.57 -4.10 5.43
N SER A 98 -17.97 -5.28 5.93
CA SER A 98 -17.02 -6.29 6.40
C SER A 98 -17.45 -7.69 6.00
N LEU A 99 -16.49 -8.47 5.49
CA LEU A 99 -16.70 -9.85 5.04
C LEU A 99 -17.22 -10.74 6.17
N VAL A 100 -16.89 -10.41 7.42
CA VAL A 100 -17.29 -11.20 8.60
C VAL A 100 -18.81 -11.19 8.80
N ASN A 101 -19.48 -10.10 8.42
CA ASN A 101 -20.95 -10.00 8.48
C ASN A 101 -21.64 -10.90 7.43
N CYS A 102 -20.89 -11.29 6.39
CA CYS A 102 -21.36 -12.20 5.36
C CYS A 102 -21.20 -13.67 5.74
N ILE A 103 -20.50 -13.99 6.84
CA ILE A 103 -20.32 -15.37 7.30
C ILE A 103 -21.68 -15.96 7.68
N ARG A 104 -21.96 -17.17 7.20
CA ARG A 104 -23.14 -17.96 7.56
C ARG A 104 -22.76 -18.99 8.62
N GLN A 105 -23.62 -19.20 9.62
CA GLN A 105 -23.48 -20.36 10.49
C GLN A 105 -23.61 -21.66 9.65
N PRO A 106 -22.77 -22.68 9.91
CA PRO A 106 -22.84 -23.93 9.16
C PRO A 106 -24.21 -24.59 9.38
N LEU A 107 -25.00 -24.70 8.32
CA LEU A 107 -26.27 -25.44 8.32
C LEU A 107 -26.04 -26.78 7.63
N GLY A 108 -25.56 -27.77 8.39
CA GLY A 108 -25.26 -29.10 7.85
C GLY A 108 -23.99 -29.15 7.00
N PHE A 109 -23.67 -30.35 6.50
CA PHE A 109 -22.40 -30.72 5.86
C PHE A 109 -21.97 -29.76 4.75
N VAL A 110 -21.08 -28.84 5.11
CA VAL A 110 -20.25 -28.12 4.16
C VAL A 110 -18.97 -28.93 4.02
N ASN A 111 -18.70 -29.46 2.83
CA ASN A 111 -17.55 -30.32 2.55
C ASN A 111 -16.39 -29.57 1.89
N CYS A 112 -16.34 -28.23 2.01
CA CYS A 112 -15.23 -27.47 1.49
C CYS A 112 -13.91 -27.97 2.07
N LYS A 113 -12.91 -28.08 1.22
CA LYS A 113 -11.54 -28.39 1.59
C LYS A 113 -10.63 -27.21 1.28
N HIS A 114 -9.38 -27.28 1.73
CA HIS A 114 -8.44 -26.19 1.48
C HIS A 114 -8.06 -26.04 0.00
N GLU A 115 -8.33 -27.05 -0.84
CA GLU A 115 -8.25 -26.93 -2.30
C GLU A 115 -9.31 -25.96 -2.87
N GLU A 116 -10.31 -25.59 -2.09
CA GLU A 116 -11.41 -24.68 -2.43
C GLU A 116 -11.27 -23.33 -1.69
N ASP A 117 -10.07 -22.99 -1.20
CA ASP A 117 -9.84 -21.73 -0.52
C ASP A 117 -9.90 -20.54 -1.49
N ALA A 118 -10.76 -19.58 -1.19
CA ALA A 118 -11.02 -18.39 -1.95
C ALA A 118 -9.92 -17.33 -1.82
N SER A 119 -9.78 -16.52 -2.87
CA SER A 119 -8.72 -15.54 -3.02
C SER A 119 -9.23 -14.22 -3.62
N VAL A 120 -8.47 -13.14 -3.46
CA VAL A 120 -8.70 -11.86 -4.17
C VAL A 120 -7.46 -11.35 -4.85
N VAL A 121 -7.69 -10.59 -5.92
CA VAL A 121 -6.72 -9.62 -6.45
C VAL A 121 -7.43 -8.29 -6.57
N CYS A 122 -6.90 -7.26 -5.91
CA CYS A 122 -7.44 -5.91 -5.96
C CYS A 122 -6.55 -5.02 -6.84
N ALA A 123 -7.14 -3.94 -7.35
CA ALA A 123 -6.45 -2.88 -8.02
C ALA A 123 -5.71 -2.10 -6.94
N VAL A 124 -4.44 -2.45 -6.69
CA VAL A 124 -3.54 -1.64 -5.86
C VAL A 124 -3.84 -0.20 -6.22
N THR A 125 -4.44 0.56 -5.31
CA THR A 125 -4.60 1.99 -5.54
C THR A 125 -3.17 2.47 -5.62
N GLY A 126 -2.66 2.60 -6.84
CA GLY A 126 -1.34 3.15 -7.08
C GLY A 126 -1.32 4.39 -6.24
N VAL A 127 -0.42 4.42 -5.25
CA VAL A 127 -0.29 5.47 -4.24
C VAL A 127 -0.77 6.73 -4.90
N SER A 128 -1.90 7.29 -4.46
CA SER A 128 -2.46 8.47 -5.09
C SER A 128 -1.47 9.59 -4.85
N VAL A 129 -0.45 9.67 -5.70
CA VAL A 129 0.63 10.63 -5.58
C VAL A 129 -0.08 11.94 -5.79
N PRO A 130 -0.22 12.78 -4.75
CA PRO A 130 -1.04 13.95 -4.86
C PRO A 130 -0.54 14.78 -6.03
N ARG A 131 -1.42 15.42 -6.81
CA ARG A 131 -0.98 16.16 -8.01
C ARG A 131 0.13 17.20 -7.71
N TRP A 132 0.23 17.67 -6.47
CA TRP A 132 1.29 18.53 -5.98
C TRP A 132 2.68 17.87 -5.90
N THR A 133 2.81 16.56 -5.74
CA THR A 133 4.12 15.90 -5.70
C THR A 133 4.83 16.01 -7.05
N VAL A 134 4.10 15.84 -8.14
CA VAL A 134 4.63 16.07 -9.51
C VAL A 134 5.04 17.53 -9.66
N ALA A 135 4.22 18.47 -9.19
CA ALA A 135 4.55 19.89 -9.21
C ALA A 135 5.82 20.20 -8.41
N LEU A 136 5.98 19.65 -7.20
CA LEU A 136 7.19 19.84 -6.39
C LEU A 136 8.44 19.29 -7.07
N VAL A 137 8.35 18.10 -7.68
CA VAL A 137 9.47 17.50 -8.41
C VAL A 137 9.87 18.38 -9.61
N VAL A 138 8.89 18.87 -10.38
CA VAL A 138 9.16 19.78 -11.50
C VAL A 138 9.79 21.09 -11.02
N MET A 139 9.27 21.67 -9.93
CA MET A 139 9.81 22.90 -9.35
C MET A 139 11.26 22.71 -8.86
N LEU A 140 11.57 21.58 -8.22
CA LEU A 140 12.93 21.24 -7.79
C LEU A 140 13.87 21.07 -8.98
N VAL A 141 13.43 20.39 -10.05
CA VAL A 141 14.25 20.22 -11.27
C VAL A 141 14.53 21.57 -11.94
N LEU A 142 13.52 22.43 -12.08
CA LEU A 142 13.69 23.77 -12.64
C LEU A 142 14.65 24.61 -11.79
N PHE A 143 14.52 24.55 -10.46
CA PHE A 143 15.41 25.25 -9.55
C PHE A 143 16.87 24.77 -9.70
N ILE A 144 17.10 23.46 -9.80
CA ILE A 144 18.43 22.89 -10.04
C ILE A 144 18.99 23.36 -11.40
N LEU A 145 18.20 23.33 -12.46
CA LEU A 145 18.63 23.80 -13.79
C LEU A 145 18.99 25.30 -13.78
N VAL A 146 18.22 26.12 -13.06
CA VAL A 146 18.53 27.54 -12.88
C VAL A 146 19.82 27.73 -12.10
N LEU A 147 20.04 26.99 -11.00
CA LEU A 147 21.29 27.06 -10.24
C LEU A 147 22.50 26.61 -11.07
N LEU A 148 22.36 25.54 -11.86
CA LEU A 148 23.41 25.09 -12.78
C LEU A 148 23.68 26.13 -13.87
N GLY A 149 22.65 26.76 -14.43
CA GLY A 149 22.78 27.83 -15.41
C GLY A 149 23.46 29.08 -14.86
N ILE A 150 23.09 29.50 -13.65
CA ILE A 150 23.71 30.63 -12.94
C ILE A 150 25.17 30.31 -12.62
N SER A 151 25.44 29.13 -12.05
CA SER A 151 26.80 28.66 -11.76
C SER A 151 27.66 28.62 -13.03
N TRP A 152 27.11 28.10 -14.13
CA TRP A 152 27.79 28.08 -15.43
C TRP A 152 28.06 29.48 -15.99
N PHE A 153 27.10 30.40 -15.86
CA PHE A 153 27.27 31.80 -16.26
C PHE A 153 28.42 32.48 -15.49
N PHE A 154 28.43 32.33 -14.17
CA PHE A 154 29.51 32.87 -13.33
C PHE A 154 30.86 32.23 -13.64
N TYR A 155 30.89 30.90 -13.81
CA TYR A 155 32.09 30.16 -14.21
C TYR A 155 32.64 30.62 -15.57
N ARG A 156 31.77 30.81 -16.56
CA ARG A 156 32.15 31.32 -17.88
C ARG A 156 32.71 32.73 -17.78
N ARG A 157 32.05 33.61 -17.00
CA ARG A 157 32.50 35.00 -16.79
C ARG A 157 33.86 35.06 -16.09
N SER A 158 34.11 34.22 -15.08
CA SER A 158 35.41 34.17 -14.41
C SER A 158 36.52 33.72 -15.37
N LYS A 159 36.25 32.70 -16.20
CA LYS A 159 37.22 32.22 -17.20
C LYS A 159 37.52 33.24 -18.29
N ILE A 160 36.54 34.00 -18.77
CA ILE A 160 36.77 35.08 -19.74
C ILE A 160 37.67 36.17 -19.14
N LYS A 161 37.42 36.60 -17.89
CA LYS A 161 38.26 37.60 -17.23
C LYS A 161 39.72 37.12 -17.05
N GLU A 162 39.90 35.83 -16.75
CA GLU A 162 41.22 35.21 -16.64
C GLU A 162 41.97 35.26 -17.98
N LEU A 163 41.31 34.91 -19.09
CA LEU A 163 41.87 34.98 -20.44
C LEU A 163 42.20 36.41 -20.88
N GLU A 164 41.33 37.37 -20.62
CA GLU A 164 41.60 38.79 -20.89
C GLU A 164 42.78 39.32 -20.08
N SER A 165 42.94 38.87 -18.82
CA SER A 165 44.11 39.22 -18.02
C SER A 165 45.40 38.65 -18.61
N SER A 166 45.36 37.39 -19.06
CA SER A 166 46.51 36.74 -19.70
C SER A 166 46.88 37.40 -21.03
N HIS A 167 45.88 37.80 -21.83
CA HIS A 167 46.12 38.52 -23.09
C HIS A 167 46.79 39.87 -22.84
N ARG A 168 46.28 40.67 -21.87
CA ARG A 168 46.88 41.96 -21.50
C ARG A 168 48.34 41.82 -21.03
N VAL A 169 48.66 40.76 -20.29
CA VAL A 169 50.04 40.49 -19.84
C VAL A 169 50.95 40.14 -21.03
N CYS A 170 50.50 39.29 -21.96
CA CYS A 170 51.27 39.00 -23.18
C CYS A 170 51.50 40.25 -24.04
N GLU A 171 50.46 41.08 -24.19
CA GLU A 171 50.54 42.32 -24.96
C GLU A 171 51.55 43.30 -24.34
N SER A 172 51.53 43.48 -23.00
CA SER A 172 52.51 44.31 -22.31
C SER A 172 53.94 43.78 -22.42
N ASN A 173 54.12 42.45 -22.45
CA ASN A 173 55.43 41.82 -22.59
C ASN A 173 56.00 41.99 -24.01
N ILE A 174 55.15 41.93 -25.04
CA ILE A 174 55.57 42.19 -26.43
C ILE A 174 56.00 43.65 -26.61
N TYR A 175 55.23 44.61 -26.07
CA TYR A 175 55.57 46.03 -26.18
C TYR A 175 56.85 46.42 -25.43
N THR A 176 57.19 45.70 -24.36
CA THR A 176 58.44 45.92 -23.63
C THR A 176 59.65 45.30 -24.34
N ASP A 177 59.48 44.15 -25.00
CA ASP A 177 60.54 43.49 -25.77
C ASP A 177 60.95 44.28 -27.03
N ILE A 178 59.99 44.82 -27.80
CA ILE A 178 60.24 45.66 -28.99
C ILE A 178 61.01 46.94 -28.65
N ARG A 179 60.86 47.48 -27.43
CA ARG A 179 61.48 48.75 -27.01
C ARG A 179 62.94 48.57 -26.55
N LEU A 180 63.41 47.32 -26.40
CA LEU A 180 64.76 46.99 -25.90
C LEU A 180 65.73 46.51 -26.99
N GLN A 181 65.34 46.55 -28.27
CA GLN A 181 66.19 46.36 -29.46
C GLN A 181 66.41 47.67 -30.20
#